data_AF-A0A2T4WHA2-F1
#
_entry.id   AF-A0A2T4WHA2-F1
#
_cell.length_a   1.000
_cell.length_b   1.000
_cell.length_c   1.000
_cell.angle_alpha   90.00
_cell.angle_beta   90.00
_cell.angle_gamma   90.00
#
_symmetry.space_group_name_H-M   'P 1'
#
loop_
_entity.id
_entity.type
_entity.pdbx_description
1 polymer ?
#
loop_
_entity_poly.entity_id
_entity_poly.type
_entity_poly.pdbx_seq_one_letter_code
_entity_poly.pdbx_strand_id
1 'polypeptide(L)'
;DLNEVKAELNKITIPNIKILLSGTGKVAHGAKEILDHLEINEVSDALYLTSQFSEPVYCMVDVMEYAKRSDGKVGNKWEFYKDPKGYESNFMAYAKETDFFIAGHFYGNNAPYLFTREDAKHSDFRINLVADISCDIDGPVASTIRPSTIEAPFYGYDPKTEQEVAFDAKDAITVMAVDNLPCELPKDASEGFGTTFLEHVIPAFFNNDKNGVLKRAKITENGKLTKRFSYLQDYVDGKE
;
A
#
# COMPACT_ATOMS: atom_id res chain seq x y z
N ASP A 1 9.99 -3.96 19.65
CA ASP A 1 9.44 -2.61 19.93
C ASP A 1 9.96 -1.67 18.85
N LEU A 2 9.22 -0.63 18.44
CA LEU A 2 9.63 0.31 17.39
C LEU A 2 11.02 0.90 17.62
N ASN A 3 11.39 1.16 18.88
CA ASN A 3 12.72 1.69 19.22
C ASN A 3 13.84 0.69 18.91
N GLU A 4 13.59 -0.61 19.08
CA GLU A 4 14.55 -1.67 18.75
C GLU A 4 14.71 -1.78 17.23
N VAL A 5 13.61 -1.68 16.48
CA VAL A 5 13.65 -1.64 15.00
C VAL A 5 14.50 -0.46 14.53
N LYS A 6 14.26 0.74 15.07
CA LYS A 6 15.06 1.94 14.77
C LYS A 6 16.54 1.74 15.12
N ALA A 7 16.86 1.05 16.21
CA ALA A 7 18.23 0.75 16.58
C ALA A 7 18.93 -0.23 15.60
N GLU A 8 18.22 -1.21 15.06
CA GLU A 8 18.75 -2.09 14.01
C GLU A 8 18.90 -1.36 12.67
N LEU A 9 17.95 -0.48 12.32
CA LEU A 9 18.02 0.36 11.13
C LEU A 9 19.23 1.32 11.14
N ASN A 10 19.68 1.77 12.31
CA ASN A 10 20.89 2.60 12.41
C ASN A 10 22.18 1.86 11.99
N LYS A 11 22.15 0.54 11.83
CA LYS A 11 23.31 -0.28 11.46
C LYS A 11 23.47 -0.47 9.95
N ILE A 12 22.46 -0.07 9.17
CA ILE A 12 22.48 -0.25 7.71
C ILE A 12 22.88 1.04 7.00
N THR A 13 23.36 0.92 5.77
CA THR A 13 23.60 2.04 4.87
C THR A 13 22.77 1.84 3.63
N ILE A 14 22.05 2.89 3.24
CA ILE A 14 21.18 2.84 2.06
C ILE A 14 22.02 3.23 0.84
N PRO A 15 22.05 2.41 -0.23
CA PRO A 15 22.72 2.78 -1.47
C PRO A 15 22.02 3.96 -2.14
N ASN A 16 22.66 4.59 -3.13
CA ASN A 16 22.02 5.65 -3.92
C ASN A 16 20.89 5.04 -4.79
N ILE A 17 19.66 5.10 -4.29
CA ILE A 17 18.45 4.58 -4.94
C ILE A 17 17.34 5.62 -4.87
N LYS A 18 16.43 5.57 -5.84
CA LYS A 18 15.20 6.38 -5.83
C LYS A 18 14.04 5.53 -5.33
N ILE A 19 13.40 6.00 -4.26
CA ILE A 19 12.29 5.31 -3.59
C ILE A 19 10.99 6.04 -3.91
N LEU A 20 9.97 5.33 -4.35
CA LEU A 20 8.63 5.90 -4.55
C LEU A 20 7.70 5.34 -3.48
N LEU A 21 7.03 6.22 -2.74
CA LEU A 21 6.03 5.86 -1.75
C LEU A 21 4.66 6.37 -2.23
N SER A 22 3.73 5.45 -2.53
CA SER A 22 2.37 5.86 -2.91
C SER A 22 1.48 6.01 -1.68
N GLY A 23 0.63 7.03 -1.68
CA GLY A 23 -0.43 7.24 -0.70
C GLY A 23 -0.14 8.35 0.30
N THR A 24 -1.20 8.88 0.90
CA THR A 24 -1.18 9.98 1.88
C THR A 24 -1.90 9.61 3.19
N GLY A 25 -2.17 8.31 3.38
CA GLY A 25 -2.87 7.77 4.53
C GLY A 25 -1.94 7.31 5.66
N LYS A 26 -2.52 6.66 6.68
CA LYS A 26 -1.78 6.16 7.86
C LYS A 26 -0.66 5.20 7.49
N VAL A 27 -0.90 4.32 6.52
CA VAL A 27 0.10 3.33 6.06
C VAL A 27 1.32 4.03 5.46
N ALA A 28 1.09 4.94 4.50
CA ALA A 28 2.17 5.72 3.90
C ALA A 28 2.92 6.56 4.94
N HIS A 29 2.22 7.18 5.90
CA HIS A 29 2.89 7.91 6.99
C HIS A 29 3.73 7.01 7.91
N GLY A 30 3.33 5.77 8.14
CA GLY A 30 4.15 4.79 8.86
C GLY A 30 5.42 4.42 8.10
N ALA A 31 5.34 4.23 6.78
CA ALA A 31 6.52 4.01 5.94
C ALA A 31 7.43 5.25 5.90
N LYS A 32 6.85 6.45 5.79
CA LYS A 32 7.56 7.73 5.86
C LYS A 32 8.32 7.89 7.18
N GLU A 33 7.76 7.48 8.32
CA GLU A 33 8.47 7.54 9.60
C GLU A 33 9.80 6.78 9.57
N ILE A 34 9.85 5.63 8.87
CA ILE A 34 11.06 4.83 8.72
C ILE A 34 12.03 5.47 7.73
N LEU A 35 11.54 6.00 6.60
CA LEU A 35 12.37 6.71 5.62
C LEU A 35 13.02 7.97 6.21
N ASP A 36 12.25 8.74 7.00
CA ASP A 36 12.72 9.92 7.71
C ASP A 36 13.74 9.55 8.80
N HIS A 37 13.51 8.45 9.54
CA HIS A 37 14.46 7.94 10.53
C HIS A 37 15.80 7.54 9.91
N LEU A 38 15.78 7.02 8.67
CA LEU A 38 16.97 6.68 7.89
C LEU A 38 17.63 7.89 7.22
N GLU A 39 17.14 9.11 7.47
CA GLU A 39 17.64 10.37 6.90
C GLU A 39 17.63 10.39 5.37
N ILE A 40 16.68 9.70 4.74
CA ILE A 40 16.51 9.72 3.28
C ILE A 40 15.75 11.00 2.90
N ASN A 41 16.27 11.79 1.97
CA ASN A 41 15.68 13.08 1.63
C ASN A 41 14.37 12.93 0.85
N GLU A 42 13.30 13.54 1.35
CA GLU A 42 12.03 13.69 0.63
C GLU A 42 12.16 14.77 -0.45
N VAL A 43 11.76 14.45 -1.68
CA VAL A 43 11.76 15.37 -2.82
C VAL A 43 10.39 15.46 -3.48
N SER A 44 10.11 16.58 -4.13
CA SER A 44 8.88 16.76 -4.90
C SER A 44 8.82 15.83 -6.11
N ASP A 45 7.61 15.56 -6.59
CA ASP A 45 7.34 14.79 -7.81
C ASP A 45 8.10 15.35 -9.02
N ALA A 46 8.09 16.67 -9.19
CA ALA A 46 8.78 17.34 -10.29
C ALA A 46 10.30 17.11 -10.23
N LEU A 47 10.91 17.24 -9.04
CA LEU A 47 12.34 17.01 -8.88
C LEU A 47 12.67 15.52 -9.04
N TYR A 48 11.84 14.65 -8.47
CA TYR A 48 11.97 13.21 -8.59
C TYR A 48 11.97 12.76 -10.04
N LEU A 49 11.08 13.29 -10.89
CA LEU A 49 10.97 12.87 -12.29
C LEU A 49 12.01 13.49 -13.24
N THR A 50 12.69 14.56 -12.82
CA THR A 50 13.55 15.35 -13.73
C THR A 50 15.02 15.42 -13.31
N SER A 51 15.34 14.97 -12.10
CA SER A 51 16.69 15.10 -11.53
C SER A 51 17.34 13.75 -11.26
N GLN A 52 18.67 13.77 -11.32
CA GLN A 52 19.54 12.69 -10.87
C GLN A 52 20.16 13.10 -9.52
N PHE A 53 20.30 12.13 -8.63
CA PHE A 53 20.78 12.35 -7.26
C PHE A 53 22.04 11.53 -7.01
N SER A 54 22.90 12.02 -6.12
CA SER A 54 24.11 11.34 -5.66
C SER A 54 23.91 10.61 -4.32
N GLU A 55 22.70 10.66 -3.77
CA GLU A 55 22.31 10.15 -2.47
C GLU A 55 20.88 9.57 -2.58
N PRO A 56 20.48 8.63 -1.70
CA PRO A 56 19.13 8.11 -1.72
C PRO A 56 18.11 9.22 -1.47
N VAL A 57 17.04 9.19 -2.26
CA VAL A 57 15.90 10.10 -2.10
C VAL A 57 14.61 9.32 -2.18
N TYR A 58 13.55 9.88 -1.59
CA TYR A 58 12.20 9.36 -1.79
C TYR A 58 11.23 10.44 -2.20
N CYS A 59 10.17 10.04 -2.92
CA CYS A 59 9.05 10.90 -3.25
C CYS A 59 7.76 10.23 -2.78
N MET A 60 6.91 11.01 -2.11
CA MET A 60 5.57 10.58 -1.71
C MET A 60 4.54 11.11 -2.72
N VAL A 61 3.75 10.22 -3.33
CA VAL A 61 2.79 10.58 -4.39
C VAL A 61 1.35 10.27 -3.99
N ASP A 62 0.42 11.20 -4.25
CA ASP A 62 -1.01 10.99 -4.07
C ASP A 62 -1.67 10.46 -5.37
N VAL A 63 -2.96 10.15 -5.28
CA VAL A 63 -3.71 9.52 -6.37
C VAL A 63 -3.77 10.34 -7.65
N MET A 64 -3.68 11.67 -7.58
CA MET A 64 -3.79 12.53 -8.78
C MET A 64 -2.48 12.65 -9.54
N GLU A 65 -1.37 12.22 -8.95
CA GLU A 65 -0.05 12.19 -9.54
C GLU A 65 0.11 10.94 -10.42
N TYR A 66 -0.41 9.79 -9.97
CA TYR A 66 -0.33 8.52 -10.68
C TYR A 66 -1.64 8.08 -11.36
N ALA A 67 -2.75 8.79 -11.20
CA ALA A 67 -3.97 8.59 -11.97
C ALA A 67 -4.43 9.89 -12.62
N LYS A 68 -4.80 9.82 -13.90
CA LYS A 68 -5.31 10.97 -14.67
C LYS A 68 -6.61 10.63 -15.36
N ARG A 69 -7.41 11.64 -15.69
CA ARG A 69 -8.64 11.41 -16.45
C ARG A 69 -8.32 11.10 -17.91
N SER A 70 -8.97 10.08 -18.46
CA SER A 70 -8.83 9.70 -19.86
C SER A 70 -9.42 10.74 -20.82
N ASP A 71 -10.29 11.64 -20.35
CA ASP A 71 -10.82 12.75 -21.13
C ASP A 71 -9.92 14.01 -21.12
N GLY A 72 -8.75 13.93 -20.50
CA GLY A 72 -7.74 15.00 -20.45
C GLY A 72 -8.09 16.15 -19.50
N LYS A 73 -9.20 16.08 -18.76
CA LYS A 73 -9.52 17.09 -17.74
C LYS A 73 -8.69 16.89 -16.48
N VAL A 74 -8.64 17.92 -15.65
CA VAL A 74 -8.04 17.85 -14.31
C VAL A 74 -8.79 16.84 -13.45
N GLY A 75 -8.05 15.92 -12.83
CA GLY A 75 -8.60 14.90 -11.93
C GLY A 75 -9.10 15.48 -10.61
N ASN A 76 -10.00 14.75 -9.95
CA ASN A 76 -10.44 15.04 -8.60
C ASN A 76 -10.40 13.77 -7.74
N LYS A 77 -9.61 13.81 -6.66
CA LYS A 77 -9.42 12.64 -5.79
C LYS A 77 -10.72 12.11 -5.16
N TRP A 78 -11.65 12.99 -4.80
CA TRP A 78 -12.92 12.57 -4.17
C TRP A 78 -13.86 11.94 -5.19
N GLU A 79 -13.82 12.39 -6.44
CA GLU A 79 -14.54 11.73 -7.53
C GLU A 79 -13.92 10.36 -7.82
N PHE A 80 -12.58 10.28 -7.88
CA PHE A 80 -11.86 9.02 -8.07
C PHE A 80 -12.21 7.98 -6.98
N TYR A 81 -12.20 8.39 -5.70
CA TYR A 81 -12.55 7.49 -4.59
C TYR A 81 -14.01 7.03 -4.62
N LYS A 82 -14.89 7.80 -5.27
CA LYS A 82 -16.30 7.43 -5.42
C LYS A 82 -16.53 6.52 -6.62
N ASP A 83 -15.91 6.82 -7.75
CA ASP A 83 -15.97 6.05 -8.98
C ASP A 83 -14.70 6.32 -9.81
N PRO A 84 -13.75 5.38 -9.87
CA PRO A 84 -12.51 5.55 -10.63
C PRO A 84 -12.72 5.38 -12.14
N LYS A 85 -13.94 5.09 -12.63
CA LYS A 85 -14.21 4.99 -14.07
C LYS A 85 -13.87 6.29 -14.79
N GLY A 86 -13.19 6.15 -15.93
CA GLY A 86 -12.72 7.29 -16.73
C GLY A 86 -11.39 7.87 -16.25
N TYR A 87 -10.73 7.22 -15.29
CA TYR A 87 -9.32 7.43 -14.98
C TYR A 87 -8.45 6.31 -15.54
N GLU A 88 -7.21 6.66 -15.86
CA GLU A 88 -6.17 5.76 -16.35
C GLU A 88 -4.87 5.98 -15.58
N SER A 89 -3.98 4.99 -15.62
CA SER A 89 -2.68 5.08 -14.98
C SER A 89 -1.80 6.14 -15.65
N ASN A 90 -1.10 6.91 -14.82
CA ASN A 90 0.00 7.78 -15.20
C ASN A 90 1.30 7.35 -14.50
N PHE A 91 1.33 6.16 -13.91
CA PHE A 91 2.40 5.71 -13.03
C PHE A 91 3.70 5.37 -13.78
N MET A 92 3.64 5.07 -15.07
CA MET A 92 4.84 4.70 -15.85
C MET A 92 5.91 5.80 -15.84
N ALA A 93 5.53 7.08 -15.68
CA ALA A 93 6.50 8.16 -15.49
C ALA A 93 7.38 7.94 -14.25
N TYR A 94 6.80 7.46 -13.16
CA TYR A 94 7.52 7.12 -11.93
C TYR A 94 8.23 5.77 -12.05
N ALA A 95 7.63 4.78 -12.69
CA ALA A 95 8.21 3.44 -12.82
C ALA A 95 9.56 3.43 -13.56
N LYS A 96 9.81 4.42 -14.43
CA LYS A 96 11.10 4.62 -15.11
C LYS A 96 12.20 5.21 -14.23
N GLU A 97 11.80 5.90 -13.18
CA GLU A 97 12.68 6.69 -12.30
C GLU A 97 12.84 6.07 -10.90
N THR A 98 12.19 4.94 -10.64
CA THR A 98 12.09 4.30 -9.32
C THR A 98 12.89 3.01 -9.31
N ASP A 99 13.73 2.82 -8.29
CA ASP A 99 14.37 1.53 -7.99
C ASP A 99 13.49 0.71 -7.05
N PHE A 100 13.04 1.34 -5.96
CA PHE A 100 12.27 0.73 -4.90
C PHE A 100 10.89 1.38 -4.78
N PHE A 101 9.84 0.59 -5.01
CA PHE A 101 8.47 1.04 -4.85
C PHE A 101 7.84 0.52 -3.56
N ILE A 102 7.28 1.42 -2.74
CA ILE A 102 6.52 1.11 -1.53
C ILE A 102 5.05 1.44 -1.78
N ALA A 103 4.22 0.42 -1.87
CA ALA A 103 2.78 0.55 -2.09
C ALA A 103 2.05 0.78 -0.76
N GLY A 104 1.91 2.05 -0.36
CA GLY A 104 1.14 2.48 0.81
C GLY A 104 -0.23 3.11 0.49
N HIS A 105 -0.71 2.94 -0.75
CA HIS A 105 -1.96 3.53 -1.23
C HIS A 105 -3.17 2.66 -0.86
N PHE A 106 -4.35 3.26 -0.91
CA PHE A 106 -5.60 2.51 -0.90
C PHE A 106 -6.00 2.14 -2.32
N TYR A 107 -6.28 0.86 -2.57
CA TYR A 107 -6.79 0.38 -3.85
C TYR A 107 -8.29 0.11 -3.76
N GLY A 108 -9.06 0.80 -4.60
CA GLY A 108 -10.51 0.62 -4.69
C GLY A 108 -10.91 -0.25 -5.88
N ASN A 109 -12.07 -0.89 -5.78
CA ASN A 109 -12.63 -1.66 -6.90
C ASN A 109 -12.70 -0.82 -8.18
N ASN A 110 -12.20 -1.37 -9.29
CA ASN A 110 -12.13 -0.76 -10.62
C ASN A 110 -11.14 0.42 -10.76
N ALA A 111 -10.27 0.67 -9.77
CA ALA A 111 -9.16 1.60 -9.98
C ALA A 111 -8.18 1.03 -11.04
N PRO A 112 -7.52 1.89 -11.83
CA PRO A 112 -6.50 1.42 -12.76
C PRO A 112 -5.31 0.81 -11.99
N TYR A 113 -4.62 -0.13 -12.62
CA TYR A 113 -3.34 -0.63 -12.14
C TYR A 113 -2.36 0.54 -11.99
N LEU A 114 -1.48 0.49 -11.00
CA LEU A 114 -0.31 1.37 -10.99
C LEU A 114 0.58 0.97 -12.17
N PHE A 115 1.06 -0.27 -12.20
CA PHE A 115 1.71 -0.81 -13.38
C PHE A 115 1.19 -2.21 -13.70
N THR A 116 1.06 -2.49 -14.98
CA THR A 116 0.62 -3.79 -15.52
C THR A 116 1.81 -4.72 -15.75
N ARG A 117 1.54 -6.01 -16.03
CA ARG A 117 2.59 -6.95 -16.43
C ARG A 117 3.34 -6.50 -17.69
N GLU A 118 2.65 -5.77 -18.57
CA GLU A 118 3.26 -5.27 -19.79
C GLU A 118 4.11 -4.02 -19.57
N ASP A 119 3.73 -3.16 -18.63
CA ASP A 119 4.59 -2.07 -18.16
C ASP A 119 5.89 -2.63 -17.56
N ALA A 120 5.80 -3.70 -16.74
CA ALA A 120 6.96 -4.35 -16.13
C ALA A 120 7.92 -5.00 -17.15
N LYS A 121 7.45 -5.31 -18.38
CA LYS A 121 8.29 -5.82 -19.47
C LYS A 121 8.97 -4.72 -20.27
N HIS A 122 8.54 -3.47 -20.12
CA HIS A 122 9.03 -2.34 -20.89
C HIS A 122 10.52 -2.08 -20.61
N SER A 123 11.30 -1.71 -21.63
CA SER A 123 12.77 -1.50 -21.51
C SER A 123 13.14 -0.43 -20.49
N ASP A 124 12.29 0.59 -20.38
CA ASP A 124 12.50 1.72 -19.47
C ASP A 124 12.01 1.42 -18.04
N PHE A 125 11.35 0.29 -17.78
CA PHE A 125 10.88 -0.04 -16.44
C PHE A 125 12.07 -0.32 -15.52
N ARG A 126 12.16 0.42 -14.40
CA ARG A 126 13.34 0.41 -13.52
C ARG A 126 13.09 -0.25 -12.17
N ILE A 127 11.84 -0.34 -11.72
CA ILE A 127 11.50 -0.90 -10.40
C ILE A 127 12.00 -2.34 -10.33
N ASN A 128 12.88 -2.61 -9.38
CA ASN A 128 13.44 -3.94 -9.12
C ASN A 128 13.18 -4.42 -7.69
N LEU A 129 12.63 -3.55 -6.83
CA LEU A 129 12.19 -3.88 -5.48
C LEU A 129 10.80 -3.30 -5.25
N VAL A 130 9.89 -4.12 -4.71
CA VAL A 130 8.52 -3.75 -4.36
C VAL A 130 8.23 -4.18 -2.93
N ALA A 131 7.80 -3.23 -2.10
CA ALA A 131 7.18 -3.49 -0.81
C ALA A 131 5.70 -3.14 -0.94
N ASP A 132 4.88 -4.14 -1.23
CA ASP A 132 3.44 -4.00 -1.36
C ASP A 132 2.75 -4.21 -0.01
N ILE A 133 2.44 -3.10 0.67
CA ILE A 133 1.81 -3.13 1.99
C ILE A 133 0.31 -3.41 1.89
N SER A 134 -0.32 -3.16 0.73
CA SER A 134 -1.74 -3.48 0.56
C SER A 134 -1.96 -4.98 0.34
N CYS A 135 -0.97 -5.67 -0.25
CA CYS A 135 -1.00 -7.11 -0.50
C CYS A 135 -2.22 -7.55 -1.34
N ASP A 136 -2.66 -6.67 -2.24
CA ASP A 136 -3.74 -6.98 -3.18
C ASP A 136 -3.21 -7.92 -4.29
N ILE A 137 -3.48 -9.22 -4.16
CA ILE A 137 -3.06 -10.25 -5.12
C ILE A 137 -3.71 -9.99 -6.50
N ASP A 138 -2.90 -9.97 -7.55
CA ASP A 138 -3.33 -9.58 -8.91
C ASP A 138 -4.04 -8.21 -8.94
N GLY A 139 -3.70 -7.35 -7.97
CA GLY A 139 -4.23 -6.00 -7.78
C GLY A 139 -3.42 -4.94 -8.54
N PRO A 140 -3.24 -3.73 -7.97
CA PRO A 140 -2.66 -2.59 -8.68
C PRO A 140 -1.18 -2.74 -9.07
N VAL A 141 -0.49 -3.69 -8.44
CA VAL A 141 0.95 -3.93 -8.56
C VAL A 141 1.12 -5.31 -9.19
N ALA A 142 1.40 -5.35 -10.50
CA ALA A 142 1.33 -6.60 -11.26
C ALA A 142 2.32 -7.70 -10.83
N SER A 143 3.38 -7.35 -10.10
CA SER A 143 4.34 -8.32 -9.54
C SER A 143 3.86 -8.98 -8.23
N THR A 144 2.76 -8.50 -7.64
CA THR A 144 2.14 -9.06 -6.44
C THR A 144 1.27 -10.26 -6.80
N ILE A 145 1.90 -11.43 -6.97
CA ILE A 145 1.25 -12.67 -7.44
C ILE A 145 0.80 -13.59 -6.31
N ARG A 146 1.29 -13.36 -5.08
CA ARG A 146 0.86 -14.07 -3.87
C ARG A 146 1.27 -13.28 -2.62
N PRO A 147 0.64 -13.52 -1.46
CA PRO A 147 1.16 -13.03 -0.19
C PRO A 147 2.50 -13.71 0.12
N SER A 148 3.38 -12.97 0.79
CA SER A 148 4.56 -13.51 1.46
C SER A 148 4.33 -13.60 2.97
N THR A 149 5.18 -14.34 3.67
CA THR A 149 5.04 -14.56 5.11
C THR A 149 6.18 -13.87 5.86
N ILE A 150 6.02 -13.65 7.15
CA ILE A 150 7.10 -13.13 8.00
C ILE A 150 8.37 -14.00 7.90
N GLU A 151 8.20 -15.33 7.84
CA GLU A 151 9.33 -16.28 7.77
C GLU A 151 10.01 -16.29 6.39
N ALA A 152 9.24 -16.06 5.32
CA ALA A 152 9.71 -16.00 3.94
C ALA A 152 9.15 -14.74 3.25
N PRO A 153 9.66 -13.55 3.61
CA PRO A 153 9.02 -12.29 3.26
C PRO A 153 9.25 -11.88 1.81
N PHE A 154 10.23 -12.48 1.12
CA PHE A 154 10.61 -12.12 -0.23
C PHE A 154 10.41 -13.26 -1.21
N TYR A 155 10.00 -12.90 -2.42
CA TYR A 155 10.09 -13.74 -3.61
C TYR A 155 10.52 -12.88 -4.81
N GLY A 156 10.99 -13.52 -5.88
CA GLY A 156 11.29 -12.84 -7.13
C GLY A 156 10.15 -13.01 -8.11
N TYR A 157 9.83 -11.96 -8.86
CA TYR A 157 8.93 -12.00 -10.00
C TYR A 157 9.74 -11.76 -11.27
N ASP A 158 9.74 -12.72 -12.19
CA ASP A 158 10.33 -12.55 -13.53
C ASP A 158 9.29 -11.89 -14.45
N PRO A 159 9.50 -10.63 -14.87
CA PRO A 159 8.52 -9.93 -15.71
C PRO A 159 8.37 -10.55 -17.11
N LYS A 160 9.34 -11.31 -17.61
CA LYS A 160 9.28 -11.92 -18.94
C LYS A 160 8.44 -13.17 -18.96
N THR A 161 8.60 -14.03 -17.96
CA THR A 161 7.83 -15.29 -17.83
C THR A 161 6.56 -15.13 -17.01
N GLU A 162 6.44 -14.02 -16.26
CA GLU A 162 5.37 -13.74 -15.30
C GLU A 162 5.29 -14.81 -14.20
N GLN A 163 6.41 -15.45 -13.88
CA GLN A 163 6.50 -16.52 -12.89
C GLN A 163 7.32 -16.10 -11.67
N GLU A 164 7.08 -16.80 -10.57
CA GLU A 164 7.92 -16.73 -9.39
C GLU A 164 9.30 -17.33 -9.67
N VAL A 165 10.33 -16.62 -9.22
CA VAL A 165 11.73 -17.04 -9.23
C VAL A 165 12.35 -16.74 -7.87
N ALA A 166 13.60 -17.13 -7.66
CA ALA A 166 14.33 -16.73 -6.45
C ALA A 166 14.39 -15.19 -6.35
N PHE A 167 14.28 -14.65 -5.13
CA PHE A 167 14.24 -13.20 -4.92
C PHE A 167 15.52 -12.48 -5.41
N ASP A 168 16.66 -13.18 -5.41
CA ASP A 168 17.96 -12.69 -5.87
C ASP A 168 18.26 -13.08 -7.33
N ALA A 169 17.28 -13.65 -8.05
CA ALA A 169 17.45 -13.98 -9.45
C ALA A 169 17.73 -12.72 -10.27
N LYS A 170 18.63 -12.86 -11.25
CA LYS A 170 18.99 -11.76 -12.14
C LYS A 170 17.75 -11.27 -12.89
N ASP A 171 17.60 -9.95 -12.98
CA ASP A 171 16.51 -9.25 -13.67
C ASP A 171 15.10 -9.49 -13.07
N ALA A 172 15.02 -10.12 -11.88
CA ALA A 172 13.76 -10.27 -11.15
C ALA A 172 13.39 -8.99 -10.41
N ILE A 173 12.09 -8.75 -10.28
CA ILE A 173 11.54 -7.78 -9.34
C ILE A 173 11.42 -8.50 -8.00
N THR A 174 12.20 -8.11 -7.00
CA THR A 174 12.04 -8.61 -5.62
C THR A 174 10.75 -8.03 -5.04
N VAL A 175 9.88 -8.88 -4.51
CA VAL A 175 8.59 -8.46 -3.94
C VAL A 175 8.48 -8.91 -2.48
N MET A 176 8.05 -7.98 -1.63
CA MET A 176 7.55 -8.23 -0.28
C MET A 176 6.08 -7.84 -0.23
N ALA A 177 5.20 -8.79 0.09
CA ALA A 177 3.76 -8.60 0.19
C ALA A 177 3.22 -9.33 1.41
N VAL A 178 3.63 -8.89 2.61
CA VAL A 178 3.26 -9.53 3.88
C VAL A 178 1.88 -9.00 4.32
N ASP A 179 0.92 -9.90 4.48
CA ASP A 179 -0.49 -9.57 4.76
C ASP A 179 -0.78 -9.22 6.24
N ASN A 180 0.16 -9.48 7.14
CA ASN A 180 0.00 -9.35 8.58
C ASN A 180 1.12 -8.53 9.27
N LEU A 181 1.64 -7.50 8.58
CA LEU A 181 2.72 -6.63 9.09
C LEU A 181 2.56 -6.06 10.51
N PRO A 182 1.35 -5.78 11.05
CA PRO A 182 1.22 -5.40 12.46
C PRO A 182 1.82 -6.41 13.45
N CYS A 183 1.97 -7.68 13.06
CA CYS A 183 2.59 -8.72 13.86
C CYS A 183 4.11 -8.56 14.02
N GLU A 184 4.78 -7.75 13.20
CA GLU A 184 6.21 -7.45 13.32
C GLU A 184 6.50 -6.45 14.46
N LEU A 185 5.50 -5.69 14.88
CA LEU A 185 5.54 -4.81 16.05
C LEU A 185 4.36 -5.14 16.99
N PRO A 186 4.28 -6.37 17.53
CA PRO A 186 3.05 -6.89 18.13
C PRO A 186 2.70 -6.17 19.44
N LYS A 187 3.72 -5.71 20.19
CA LYS A 187 3.54 -4.91 21.40
C LYS A 187 2.93 -3.55 21.06
N ASP A 188 3.59 -2.79 20.17
CA ASP A 188 3.16 -1.46 19.75
C ASP A 188 1.76 -1.50 19.11
N ALA A 189 1.50 -2.51 18.26
CA ALA A 189 0.18 -2.72 17.65
C ALA A 189 -0.91 -3.01 18.70
N SER A 190 -0.61 -3.85 19.70
CA SER A 190 -1.55 -4.18 20.78
C SER A 190 -1.85 -2.99 21.67
N GLU A 191 -0.83 -2.20 22.04
CA GLU A 191 -0.98 -0.99 22.85
C GLU A 191 -1.78 0.08 22.09
N GLY A 192 -1.48 0.29 20.80
CA GLY A 192 -2.20 1.22 19.94
C GLY A 192 -3.68 0.84 19.75
N PHE A 193 -3.96 -0.44 19.50
CA PHE A 193 -5.33 -0.96 19.44
C PHE A 193 -6.05 -0.80 20.77
N GLY A 194 -5.43 -1.21 21.88
CA GLY A 194 -6.00 -1.13 23.22
C GLY A 194 -6.38 0.29 23.61
N THR A 195 -5.49 1.26 23.37
CA THR A 195 -5.74 2.68 23.62
C THR A 195 -6.93 3.19 22.79
N THR A 196 -6.90 2.95 21.47
CA THR A 196 -7.99 3.35 20.56
C THR A 196 -9.34 2.75 20.99
N PHE A 197 -9.33 1.47 21.40
CA PHE A 197 -10.52 0.76 21.84
C PHE A 197 -11.08 1.34 23.15
N LEU A 198 -10.23 1.60 24.15
CA LEU A 198 -10.59 2.20 25.43
C LEU A 198 -11.13 3.62 25.26
N GLU A 199 -10.55 4.42 24.37
CA GLU A 199 -10.94 5.82 24.19
C GLU A 199 -12.17 6.02 23.32
N HIS A 200 -12.35 5.20 22.28
CA HIS A 200 -13.37 5.45 21.26
C HIS A 200 -14.51 4.44 21.25
N VAL A 201 -14.30 3.22 21.72
CA VAL A 201 -15.30 2.15 21.66
C VAL A 201 -15.95 1.91 23.02
N ILE A 202 -15.16 1.76 24.09
CA ILE A 202 -15.69 1.52 25.44
C ILE A 202 -16.72 2.57 25.89
N PRO A 203 -16.51 3.89 25.70
CA PRO A 203 -17.48 4.89 26.15
C PRO A 203 -18.83 4.78 25.43
N ALA A 204 -18.87 4.23 24.22
CA ALA A 204 -20.10 4.06 23.46
C ALA A 204 -21.07 3.08 24.13
N PHE A 205 -20.58 2.13 24.93
CA PHE A 205 -21.41 1.22 25.72
C PHE A 205 -22.12 1.90 26.90
N PHE A 206 -21.57 3.00 27.40
CA PHE A 206 -22.05 3.67 28.60
C PHE A 206 -22.73 5.01 28.33
N ASN A 207 -22.73 5.49 27.08
CA ASN A 207 -23.32 6.76 26.69
C ASN A 207 -24.55 6.63 25.77
N ASN A 208 -25.20 5.46 25.78
CA ASN A 208 -26.29 5.09 24.87
C ASN A 208 -25.91 5.19 23.39
N ASP A 209 -24.68 4.80 23.05
CA ASP A 209 -24.11 4.84 21.70
C ASP A 209 -24.33 6.19 21.01
N LYS A 210 -24.02 7.29 21.71
CA LYS A 210 -24.30 8.68 21.26
C LYS A 210 -23.83 8.98 19.84
N ASN A 211 -22.68 8.41 19.46
CA ASN A 211 -22.05 8.61 18.15
C ASN A 211 -22.38 7.49 17.14
N GLY A 212 -23.24 6.53 17.50
CA GLY A 212 -23.66 5.41 16.66
C GLY A 212 -22.54 4.42 16.31
N VAL A 213 -21.46 4.37 17.09
CA VAL A 213 -20.30 3.50 16.85
C VAL A 213 -20.73 2.04 16.94
N LEU A 214 -21.42 1.66 18.03
CA LEU A 214 -21.87 0.28 18.24
C LEU A 214 -22.89 -0.13 17.19
N LYS A 215 -23.85 0.75 16.88
CA LYS A 215 -24.85 0.50 15.83
C LYS A 215 -24.22 0.28 14.47
N ARG A 216 -23.21 1.08 14.10
CA ARG A 216 -22.51 0.92 12.80
C ARG A 216 -21.60 -0.31 12.77
N ALA A 217 -21.03 -0.72 13.91
CA ALA A 217 -20.17 -1.89 14.03
C ALA A 217 -20.95 -3.21 14.13
N LYS A 218 -22.25 -3.17 14.45
CA LYS A 218 -23.09 -4.36 14.61
C LYS A 218 -23.42 -5.02 13.26
N ILE A 219 -22.70 -6.10 12.94
CA ILE A 219 -22.89 -6.89 11.72
C ILE A 219 -24.17 -7.73 11.79
N THR A 220 -24.38 -8.42 12.91
CA THR A 220 -25.53 -9.32 13.12
C THR A 220 -26.35 -8.92 14.36
N GLU A 221 -27.65 -9.17 14.30
CA GLU A 221 -28.57 -9.02 15.42
C GLU A 221 -29.61 -10.14 15.37
N ASN A 222 -29.82 -10.84 16.50
CA ASN A 222 -30.76 -11.96 16.59
C ASN A 222 -30.56 -13.05 15.52
N GLY A 223 -29.29 -13.37 15.24
CA GLY A 223 -28.92 -14.40 14.25
C GLY A 223 -29.11 -13.99 12.78
N LYS A 224 -29.36 -12.71 12.49
CA LYS A 224 -29.52 -12.19 11.12
C LYS A 224 -28.59 -11.02 10.85
N LEU A 225 -28.22 -10.82 9.59
CA LEU A 225 -27.48 -9.63 9.16
C LEU A 225 -28.31 -8.37 9.40
N THR A 226 -27.68 -7.30 9.88
CA THR A 226 -28.34 -5.99 9.96
C THR A 226 -28.43 -5.37 8.56
N LYS A 227 -29.33 -4.39 8.38
CA LYS A 227 -29.61 -3.76 7.07
C LYS A 227 -28.36 -3.26 6.34
N ARG A 228 -27.35 -2.79 7.06
CA ARG A 228 -26.10 -2.28 6.45
C ARG A 228 -25.28 -3.39 5.80
N PHE A 229 -25.35 -4.60 6.34
CA PHE A 229 -24.56 -5.76 5.93
C PHE A 229 -25.39 -6.77 5.14
N SER A 230 -26.60 -6.42 4.69
CA SER A 230 -27.46 -7.32 3.92
C SER A 230 -26.85 -7.73 2.58
N TYR A 231 -25.86 -6.99 2.07
CA TYR A 231 -25.11 -7.36 0.87
C TYR A 231 -24.28 -8.64 1.04
N LEU A 232 -24.04 -9.09 2.28
CA LEU A 232 -23.34 -10.35 2.58
C LEU A 232 -24.30 -11.56 2.63
N GLN A 233 -25.59 -11.41 2.34
CA GLN A 233 -26.55 -12.51 2.50
C GLN A 233 -26.28 -13.66 1.54
N ASP A 234 -25.86 -13.38 0.30
CA ASP A 234 -25.53 -14.43 -0.67
C ASP A 234 -24.32 -15.26 -0.23
N TYR A 235 -23.29 -14.62 0.35
CA TYR A 235 -22.17 -15.31 1.01
C TYR A 235 -22.65 -16.22 2.14
N VAL A 236 -23.50 -15.72 3.04
CA VAL A 236 -24.06 -16.49 4.17
C VAL A 236 -24.88 -17.69 3.69
N ASP A 237 -25.59 -17.54 2.58
CA ASP A 237 -26.40 -18.59 1.97
C ASP A 237 -25.58 -19.57 1.11
N GLY A 238 -24.27 -19.33 0.91
CA GLY A 238 -23.40 -20.16 0.07
C GLY A 238 -23.69 -20.06 -1.43
N LYS A 239 -24.08 -18.87 -1.91
CA LYS A 239 -24.47 -18.61 -3.31
C LYS A 239 -23.41 -17.83 -4.12
N GLU A 240 -22.28 -17.50 -3.50
CA GLU A 240 -21.16 -16.74 -4.08
C GLU A 240 -20.07 -17.66 -4.63
#